data_AF-A0A7V3JPD2-F1
#
_entry.id   AF-A0A7V3JPD2-F1
#
_cell.length_a   1.000
_cell.length_b   1.000
_cell.length_c   1.000
_cell.angle_alpha   90.00
_cell.angle_beta   90.00
_cell.angle_gamma   90.00
#
_symmetry.space_group_name_H-M   'P 1'
#
loop_
_entity.id
_entity.type
_entity.pdbx_description
1 polymer ?
#
loop_
_entity_poly.entity_id
_entity_poly.type
_entity_poly.pdbx_seq_one_letter_code
_entity_poly.pdbx_strand_id
1 'polypeptide(L)'
;MQYPVVPRWVVSCLLAGGVVLVAGAATSGALAALLGLLGDSAACRGLSWVAVVLALALVTDLVCLIFALALHALAQPPTFEESEEHEAQPADVLPEEPQA
;
A
#
# COMPACT_ATOMS: atom_id res chain seq x y z
N MET A 1 1.90 11.46 24.76
CA MET A 1 0.98 11.75 23.64
C MET A 1 0.83 10.48 22.84
N GLN A 2 -0.35 9.86 22.86
CA GLN A 2 -0.61 8.63 22.11
C GLN A 2 -0.73 9.00 20.64
N TYR A 3 0.23 8.58 19.80
CA TYR A 3 0.10 8.74 18.37
C TYR A 3 -1.12 7.92 17.92
N PRO A 4 -2.14 8.54 17.30
CA PRO A 4 -3.27 7.78 16.79
C PRO A 4 -2.75 6.84 15.71
N VAL A 5 -2.73 5.54 16.03
CA VAL A 5 -2.37 4.48 15.09
C VAL A 5 -3.35 4.57 13.92
N VAL A 6 -2.84 4.81 12.71
CA VAL A 6 -3.66 4.86 11.50
C VAL A 6 -4.48 3.57 11.42
N PRO A 7 -5.82 3.64 11.44
CA PRO A 7 -6.63 2.43 11.50
C PRO A 7 -6.51 1.62 10.21
N ARG A 8 -6.31 0.29 10.33
CA ARG A 8 -6.09 -0.62 9.20
C ARG A 8 -7.21 -0.58 8.15
N TRP A 9 -8.45 -0.37 8.58
CA TRP A 9 -9.59 -0.23 7.69
C TRP A 9 -9.46 0.96 6.74
N VAL A 10 -8.79 2.06 7.13
CA VAL A 10 -8.56 3.21 6.24
C VAL A 10 -7.63 2.81 5.08
N VAL A 11 -6.54 2.10 5.38
CA VAL A 11 -5.59 1.63 4.36
C VAL A 11 -6.25 0.61 3.43
N SER A 12 -7.06 -0.31 3.97
CA SER A 12 -7.83 -1.26 3.16
C SER A 12 -8.86 -0.57 2.26
N CYS A 13 -9.56 0.46 2.76
CA CYS A 13 -10.51 1.24 1.96
C CYS A 13 -9.83 2.01 0.83
N LEU A 14 -8.66 2.63 1.09
CA LEU A 14 -7.87 3.31 0.06
C LEU A 14 -7.39 2.32 -1.01
N LEU A 15 -6.83 1.17 -0.62
CA LEU A 15 -6.43 0.14 -1.59
C LEU A 15 -7.60 -0.36 -2.43
N ALA A 16 -8.74 -0.67 -1.80
CA ALA A 16 -9.93 -1.13 -2.51
C ALA A 16 -10.47 -0.04 -3.45
N GLY A 17 -10.50 1.21 -2.99
CA GLY A 17 -10.87 2.39 -3.77
C GLY A 17 -9.98 2.56 -5.00
N GLY A 18 -8.67 2.49 -4.83
CA GLY A 18 -7.70 2.55 -5.92
C GLY A 18 -7.95 1.48 -6.99
N VAL A 19 -8.17 0.21 -6.60
CA VAL A 19 -8.47 -0.88 -7.56
C VAL A 19 -9.75 -0.58 -8.35
N VAL A 20 -10.81 -0.11 -7.67
CA VAL A 20 -12.08 0.25 -8.32
C VAL A 20 -11.88 1.42 -9.28
N LEU A 21 -11.10 2.43 -8.91
CA LEU A 21 -10.80 3.59 -9.76
C LEU A 21 -10.00 3.19 -11.00
N VAL A 22 -9.00 2.30 -10.88
CA VAL A 22 -8.25 1.77 -12.04
C VAL A 22 -9.19 1.01 -12.98
N ALA A 23 -10.00 0.10 -12.44
CA ALA A 23 -10.96 -0.66 -13.24
C ALA A 23 -11.98 0.25 -13.93
N GLY A 24 -12.49 1.25 -13.21
CA GLY A 24 -13.40 2.27 -13.74
C GLY A 24 -12.77 3.09 -14.87
N ALA A 25 -11.54 3.57 -14.69
CA ALA A 25 -10.86 4.35 -15.72
C ALA A 25 -10.57 3.51 -16.98
N ALA A 26 -10.13 2.27 -16.81
CA ALA A 26 -9.86 1.35 -17.92
C ALA A 26 -11.13 1.00 -18.71
N THR A 27 -12.23 0.66 -18.01
CA THR A 27 -13.52 0.36 -18.64
C THR A 27 -14.10 1.59 -19.36
N SER A 28 -14.05 2.76 -18.72
CA SER A 28 -14.50 4.03 -19.32
C SER A 28 -13.70 4.37 -20.58
N GLY A 29 -12.37 4.19 -20.54
CA GLY A 29 -11.50 4.41 -21.70
C GLY A 29 -11.76 3.44 -22.84
N ALA A 30 -11.98 2.16 -22.54
CA ALA A 30 -12.34 1.15 -23.54
C ALA A 30 -13.69 1.46 -24.20
N LEU A 31 -14.70 1.86 -23.40
CA LEU A 31 -16.01 2.30 -23.90
C LEU A 31 -15.90 3.56 -24.76
N ALA A 32 -15.09 4.53 -24.36
CA ALA A 32 -14.85 5.74 -25.16
C ALA A 32 -14.23 5.41 -26.53
N ALA A 33 -13.26 4.50 -26.57
CA ALA A 33 -12.62 4.04 -27.81
C ALA A 33 -13.61 3.32 -28.73
N LEU A 34 -14.46 2.44 -28.17
CA LEU A 34 -15.52 1.75 -28.92
C LEU A 34 -16.53 2.74 -29.50
N LEU A 35 -17.00 3.71 -28.72
CA LEU A 35 -17.95 4.72 -29.20
C LEU A 35 -17.33 5.66 -30.24
N GLY A 36 -16.03 5.97 -30.10
CA GLY A 36 -15.26 6.68 -31.11
C GLY A 36 -15.23 5.92 -32.45
N LEU A 37 -15.07 4.60 -32.43
CA LEU A 37 -15.14 3.75 -33.62
C LEU A 37 -16.53 3.73 -34.26
N LEU A 38 -17.60 3.85 -33.46
CA LEU A 38 -18.98 3.94 -33.95
C LEU A 38 -19.34 5.34 -34.50
N GLY A 39 -18.44 6.32 -34.39
CA GLY A 39 -18.67 7.69 -34.88
C GLY A 39 -19.43 8.59 -33.91
N ASP A 40 -19.75 8.13 -32.69
CA ASP A 40 -20.39 8.95 -31.67
C ASP A 40 -19.37 9.83 -30.93
N SER A 41 -19.06 10.97 -31.56
CA SER A 41 -18.10 11.93 -31.05
C SER A 41 -18.55 12.63 -29.76
N ALA A 42 -19.86 12.74 -29.50
CA ALA A 42 -20.39 13.37 -28.29
C ALA A 42 -20.22 12.45 -27.09
N ALA A 43 -20.60 11.17 -27.23
CA ALA A 43 -20.44 10.18 -26.18
C ALA A 43 -18.95 9.90 -25.87
N CYS A 44 -18.09 9.88 -26.90
CA CYS A 44 -16.65 9.73 -26.74
C CYS A 44 -16.03 10.87 -25.89
N ARG A 45 -16.41 12.13 -26.14
CA ARG A 45 -15.94 13.28 -25.33
C ARG A 45 -16.44 13.20 -23.90
N GLY A 46 -17.71 12.82 -23.68
CA GLY A 46 -18.27 12.67 -22.33
C GLY A 46 -17.49 11.63 -21.51
N LEU A 47 -17.25 10.45 -22.07
CA LEU A 47 -16.48 9.39 -21.39
C LEU A 47 -15.01 9.75 -21.21
N SER A 48 -14.42 10.52 -22.13
CA SER A 48 -13.05 11.03 -21.97
C SER A 48 -12.93 11.92 -20.73
N TRP A 49 -13.91 12.80 -20.48
CA TRP A 49 -13.94 13.62 -19.27
C TRP A 49 -14.11 12.76 -18.01
N VAL A 50 -14.97 11.74 -18.05
CA VAL A 50 -15.14 10.81 -16.92
C VAL A 50 -13.83 10.08 -16.61
N ALA A 51 -13.11 9.61 -17.64
CA ALA A 51 -11.81 8.97 -17.48
C ALA A 51 -10.77 9.92 -16.86
N VAL A 52 -10.76 11.20 -17.25
CA VAL A 52 -9.89 12.22 -16.63
C VAL A 52 -10.23 12.44 -15.15
N VAL A 53 -11.52 12.55 -14.80
CA VAL A 53 -11.96 12.71 -13.40
C VAL A 53 -11.56 11.49 -12.56
N LEU A 54 -11.74 10.28 -13.09
CA LEU A 54 -11.30 9.04 -12.43
C LEU A 54 -9.78 8.99 -12.25
N ALA A 55 -9.01 9.44 -13.24
CA ALA A 55 -7.56 9.53 -13.14
C ALA A 55 -7.11 10.52 -12.05
N LEU A 56 -7.76 11.69 -11.95
CA LEU A 56 -7.49 12.66 -10.88
C LEU A 56 -7.85 12.11 -9.49
N ALA A 57 -8.98 11.41 -9.38
CA ALA A 57 -9.38 10.74 -8.15
C ALA A 57 -8.35 9.66 -7.76
N LEU A 58 -7.86 8.88 -8.73
CA LEU A 58 -6.82 7.87 -8.51
C LEU A 58 -5.53 8.50 -7.98
N VAL A 59 -5.04 9.58 -8.61
CA VAL A 59 -3.84 10.28 -8.14
C VAL A 59 -4.00 10.77 -6.70
N THR A 60 -5.17 11.33 -6.38
CA THR A 60 -5.48 11.81 -5.03
C THR A 60 -5.49 10.65 -4.01
N ASP A 61 -6.12 9.54 -4.36
CA ASP A 61 -6.16 8.32 -3.54
C ASP A 61 -4.74 7.77 -3.28
N LEU A 62 -3.89 7.73 -4.31
CA LEU A 62 -2.50 7.29 -4.21
C LEU A 62 -1.67 8.19 -3.29
N VAL A 63 -1.85 9.51 -3.39
CA VAL A 63 -1.22 10.47 -2.48
C VAL A 63 -1.69 10.23 -1.04
N CYS A 64 -2.98 10.04 -0.81
CA CYS A 64 -3.53 9.71 0.51
C CYS A 64 -2.94 8.41 1.06
N LEU A 65 -2.81 7.38 0.22
CA LEU A 65 -2.20 6.10 0.60
C LEU A 65 -0.73 6.26 0.99
N ILE A 66 0.05 7.01 0.21
CA ILE A 66 1.46 7.31 0.52
C ILE A 66 1.58 8.04 1.85
N PHE A 67 0.74 9.04 2.10
CA PHE A 67 0.73 9.75 3.39
C PHE A 67 0.37 8.84 4.55
N ALA A 68 -0.65 7.99 4.39
CA ALA A 68 -1.05 7.02 5.41
C ALA A 68 0.08 6.03 5.73
N LEU A 69 0.79 5.53 4.72
CA LEU A 69 1.94 4.65 4.88
C LEU A 69 3.15 5.36 5.50
N ALA A 70 3.43 6.60 5.11
CA ALA A 70 4.51 7.41 5.68
C ALA A 70 4.28 7.68 7.18
N LEU A 71 3.05 8.03 7.56
CA LEU A 71 2.66 8.19 8.96
C LEU A 71 2.79 6.87 9.73
N HIS A 72 2.44 5.74 9.11
CA HIS A 72 2.59 4.42 9.72
C HIS A 72 4.07 4.05 9.93
N ALA A 73 4.92 4.32 8.94
CA ALA A 73 6.36 4.06 9.02
C ALA A 73 7.05 4.91 10.10
N LEU A 74 6.66 6.19 10.24
CA LEU A 74 7.18 7.08 11.29
C LEU A 74 6.70 6.68 12.70
N ALA A 75 5.55 6.02 12.79
CA ALA A 75 4.97 5.59 14.07
C ALA A 75 5.56 4.27 14.59
N GLN A 76 6.24 3.48 13.76
CA GLN A 76 6.92 2.26 14.21
C GLN A 76 8.31 2.62 14.76
N PRO A 77 8.58 2.46 16.06
CA PRO A 77 9.93 2.60 16.58
C PRO A 77 10.83 1.53 15.94
N PRO A 78 12.11 1.82 15.66
CA PRO A 78 13.01 0.83 15.10
C PRO A 78 13.12 -0.34 16.07
N THR A 79 12.55 -1.49 15.70
CA THR A 79 12.82 -2.76 16.35
C THR A 79 14.24 -3.17 15.99
N PHE A 80 15.20 -2.67 16.78
CA PHE A 80 16.51 -3.29 16.94
C PHE A 80 16.29 -4.61 17.70
N GLU A 81 15.72 -5.61 17.04
CA GLU A 81 15.71 -6.97 17.59
C GLU A 81 17.15 -7.51 17.55
N GLU A 82 17.79 -7.50 18.72
CA GLU A 82 18.42 -8.68 19.33
C GLU A 82 19.34 -9.58 18.47
N SER A 83 20.22 -9.00 17.65
CA SER A 83 21.38 -9.75 17.14
C SER A 83 22.46 -10.02 18.22
N GLU A 84 22.27 -9.60 19.48
CA GLU A 84 23.27 -9.74 20.55
C GLU A 84 23.05 -10.93 21.50
N GLU A 85 21.90 -11.62 21.48
CA GLU A 85 21.66 -12.76 22.40
C GLU A 85 22.21 -14.11 21.90
N HIS A 86 22.75 -14.20 20.67
CA HIS A 86 23.32 -15.45 20.14
C HIS A 86 24.85 -15.57 20.24
N GLU A 87 25.55 -14.55 20.77
CA GLU A 87 27.02 -14.53 20.86
C GLU A 87 27.55 -14.51 22.31
N ALA A 88 26.80 -15.08 23.25
CA ALA A 88 27.26 -15.25 24.63
C ALA A 88 26.87 -16.62 25.22
N GLN A 89 27.11 -17.71 24.48
CA GLN A 89 27.20 -19.04 25.09
C GLN A 89 28.68 -19.36 25.31
N PRO A 90 29.23 -19.12 26.53
CA PRO A 90 30.60 -19.52 26.85
C PRO A 90 30.65 -21.05 26.87
N ALA A 91 31.34 -21.63 25.88
CA ALA A 91 31.63 -23.05 25.78
C ALA A 91 32.71 -23.48 26.79
N ASP A 92 32.45 -23.26 28.09
CA ASP A 92 33.37 -23.64 29.16
C ASP A 92 32.63 -24.42 30.25
N VAL A 93 32.27 -25.66 29.91
CA VAL A 93 31.95 -26.69 30.91
C VAL A 93 32.74 -27.94 30.51
N LEU A 94 34.00 -27.98 30.96
CA LEU A 94 34.80 -29.21 30.97
C LEU A 94 34.15 -30.22 31.93
N PRO A 95 33.87 -31.47 31.51
CA PRO A 95 33.41 -32.51 32.41
C PRO A 95 34.55 -32.95 33.33
N GLU A 96 34.31 -32.93 34.64
CA GLU A 96 35.25 -33.42 35.66
C GLU A 96 35.56 -34.92 35.46
N GLU A 97 36.85 -35.27 35.53
CA GLU A 97 37.32 -36.65 35.56
C GLU A 97 36.78 -37.38 36.80
N PRO A 98 36.26 -38.62 36.65
CA PRO A 98 35.95 -39.45 37.80
C PRO A 98 37.25 -39.98 38.41
N GLN A 99 37.59 -39.51 39.61
CA GLN A 99 38.67 -40.08 40.42
C GLN A 99 38.31 -41.53 40.80
N ALA A 100 39.21 -42.45 40.48
CA ALA A 100 39.17 -43.87 40.86
C ALA A 100 40.11 -44.15 42.05
#